data_AF-A0A1N7HY69-F1
#
_entry.id   AF-A0A1N7HY69-F1
#
_cell.length_a   1.000
_cell.length_b   1.000
_cell.length_c   1.000
_cell.angle_alpha   90.00
_cell.angle_beta   90.00
_cell.angle_gamma   90.00
#
_symmetry.space_group_name_H-M   'P 1'
#
loop_
_entity.id
_entity.type
_entity.pdbx_description
1 polymer ?
#
loop_
_entity_poly.entity_id
_entity_poly.type
_entity_poly.pdbx_seq_one_letter_code
_entity_poly.pdbx_strand_id
1 'polypeptide(L)'
;MELENFKELWDKDNRQDLPEISLQKQGEIHSPMQMLKINMETEFWLMVVTMPMLLIGFPLASGDRNVVIISAFVVALTLGFILYFYSRFLKLYKILCKSGINTNYDLFNLKTQLLISKEIYISYYISYIPLAFLLSLIKINFHFEVKYNLAIFGISFIITLLLVWFIIKYWIYYMYGRYIEDVVRLVDELNGLEIQPKNTGKNSWFERSQSFFMNKFGFKGNILNTVVWFVSVYIFIIIFLTLVLFIFIFIGVKLDFIDLNILQKALDQLN
;
A
#
# COMPACT_ATOMS: atom_id res chain seq x y z
N MET A 1 2.58 -9.38 20.20
CA MET A 1 2.48 -10.78 20.62
C MET A 1 3.86 -11.20 21.10
N GLU A 2 3.96 -11.73 22.31
CA GLU A 2 5.22 -11.86 23.08
C GLU A 2 5.97 -13.15 22.75
N LEU A 3 7.31 -13.08 22.81
CA LEU A 3 8.26 -14.18 22.54
C LEU A 3 8.02 -15.42 23.40
N GLU A 4 7.34 -15.29 24.53
CA GLU A 4 7.04 -16.39 25.45
C GLU A 4 6.04 -17.39 24.85
N ASN A 5 5.03 -16.92 24.11
CA ASN A 5 4.10 -17.79 23.39
C ASN A 5 4.80 -18.63 22.31
N PHE A 6 5.90 -18.13 21.74
CA PHE A 6 6.70 -18.87 20.76
C PHE A 6 7.48 -20.02 21.40
N LYS A 7 7.99 -19.83 22.62
CA LYS A 7 8.76 -20.84 23.34
C LYS A 7 7.88 -22.00 23.79
N GLU A 8 6.67 -21.69 24.25
CA GLU A 8 5.68 -22.68 24.69
C GLU A 8 5.19 -23.58 23.54
N LEU A 9 5.02 -23.01 22.34
CA LEU A 9 4.66 -23.75 21.13
C LEU A 9 5.79 -24.68 20.66
N TRP A 10 7.04 -24.22 20.74
CA TRP A 10 8.21 -25.02 20.34
C TRP A 10 8.43 -26.25 21.24
N ASP A 11 8.18 -26.11 22.55
CA ASP A 11 8.28 -27.24 23.49
C ASP A 11 7.15 -28.27 23.31
N LYS A 12 5.98 -27.84 22.81
CA LYS A 12 4.85 -28.73 22.50
C LYS A 12 5.06 -29.54 21.21
N ASP A 13 5.75 -28.99 20.22
CA ASP A 13 5.98 -29.61 18.89
C ASP A 13 6.99 -30.78 18.91
N ASN A 14 7.78 -30.91 19.98
CA ASN A 14 8.78 -31.99 20.13
C ASN A 14 8.20 -33.35 20.59
N ARG A 15 6.88 -33.48 20.76
CA ARG A 15 6.26 -34.74 21.19
C ARG A 15 5.00 -35.04 20.36
N GLN A 16 5.06 -36.19 19.67
CA GLN A 16 3.98 -36.91 18.99
C GLN A 16 3.66 -36.49 17.55
N ASP A 17 3.44 -37.52 16.72
CA ASP A 17 3.15 -37.45 15.29
C ASP A 17 2.14 -36.35 14.95
N LEU A 18 2.57 -35.46 14.06
CA LEU A 18 1.86 -34.27 13.61
C LEU A 18 0.47 -34.66 13.07
N PRO A 19 -0.63 -34.21 13.70
CA PRO A 19 -1.96 -34.58 13.26
C PRO A 19 -2.23 -34.01 11.85
N GLU A 20 -2.59 -34.89 10.90
CA GLU A 20 -3.06 -34.48 9.58
C GLU A 20 -4.30 -33.58 9.72
N ILE A 21 -4.26 -32.42 9.08
CA ILE A 21 -5.36 -31.44 9.12
C ILE A 21 -6.54 -32.00 8.33
N SER A 22 -7.76 -31.90 8.89
CA SER A 22 -8.97 -32.36 8.20
C SER A 22 -9.20 -31.57 6.89
N LEU A 23 -9.66 -32.26 5.84
CA LEU A 23 -9.93 -31.68 4.51
C LEU A 23 -10.87 -30.45 4.56
N GLN A 24 -11.79 -30.41 5.53
CA GLN A 24 -12.70 -29.29 5.74
C GLN A 24 -11.96 -28.03 6.21
N LYS A 25 -11.05 -28.16 7.19
CA LYS A 25 -10.23 -27.04 7.67
C LYS A 25 -9.17 -26.60 6.64
N GLN A 26 -8.69 -27.53 5.80
CA GLN A 26 -7.87 -27.17 4.64
C GLN A 26 -8.64 -26.26 3.67
N GLY A 27 -9.91 -26.56 3.39
CA GLY A 27 -10.78 -25.72 2.55
C GLY A 27 -11.00 -24.30 3.09
N GLU A 28 -11.12 -24.16 4.41
CA GLU A 28 -11.29 -22.85 5.07
C GLU A 28 -10.04 -21.97 5.00
N ILE A 29 -8.83 -22.55 5.03
CA ILE A 29 -7.57 -21.82 4.83
C ILE A 29 -7.35 -21.46 3.36
N HIS A 30 -7.81 -22.30 2.43
CA HIS A 30 -7.66 -22.05 1.00
C HIS A 30 -8.41 -20.81 0.52
N SER A 31 -9.55 -20.47 1.13
CA SER A 31 -10.35 -19.30 0.78
C SER A 31 -9.63 -17.94 0.98
N PRO A 32 -9.15 -17.58 2.18
CA PRO A 32 -8.41 -16.32 2.39
C PRO A 32 -7.06 -16.33 1.65
N MET A 33 -6.42 -17.50 1.51
CA MET A 33 -5.18 -17.63 0.74
C MET A 33 -5.39 -17.40 -0.76
N GLN A 34 -6.49 -17.89 -1.32
CA GLN A 34 -6.88 -17.61 -2.71
C GLN A 34 -7.18 -16.14 -2.92
N MET A 35 -7.81 -15.49 -1.93
CA MET A 35 -8.07 -14.06 -2.00
C MET A 35 -6.79 -13.22 -1.94
N LEU A 36 -5.83 -13.63 -1.10
CA LEU A 36 -4.48 -13.05 -1.11
C LEU A 36 -3.88 -13.15 -2.51
N LYS A 37 -3.89 -14.33 -3.14
CA LYS A 37 -3.33 -14.52 -4.50
C LYS A 37 -3.97 -13.60 -5.54
N ILE A 38 -5.30 -13.50 -5.55
CA ILE A 38 -6.02 -12.64 -6.50
C ILE A 38 -5.65 -11.17 -6.28
N ASN A 39 -5.62 -10.72 -5.01
CA ASN A 39 -5.22 -9.35 -4.69
C ASN A 39 -3.78 -9.07 -5.13
N MET A 40 -2.88 -10.04 -4.92
CA MET A 40 -1.48 -9.95 -5.34
C MET A 40 -1.32 -9.85 -6.85
N GLU A 41 -2.02 -10.69 -7.61
CA GLU A 41 -2.02 -10.64 -9.07
C GLU A 41 -2.62 -9.34 -9.60
N THR A 42 -3.69 -8.85 -8.98
CA THR A 42 -4.34 -7.59 -9.36
C THR A 42 -3.39 -6.41 -9.17
N GLU A 43 -2.70 -6.35 -8.03
CA GLU A 43 -1.73 -5.29 -7.77
C GLU A 43 -0.54 -5.34 -8.72
N PHE A 44 -0.06 -6.53 -9.08
CA PHE A 44 0.98 -6.66 -10.10
C PHE A 44 0.53 -6.06 -11.43
N TRP A 45 -0.66 -6.40 -11.91
CA TRP A 45 -1.18 -5.84 -13.16
C TRP A 45 -1.42 -4.33 -13.08
N LEU A 46 -1.98 -3.84 -11.96
CA LEU A 46 -2.13 -2.40 -11.71
C LEU A 46 -0.77 -1.69 -11.77
N MET A 47 0.25 -2.26 -11.14
CA MET A 47 1.60 -1.74 -11.16
C MET A 47 2.19 -1.71 -12.57
N VAL A 48 2.07 -2.80 -13.34
CA VAL A 48 2.54 -2.87 -14.74
C VAL A 48 1.88 -1.81 -15.62
N VAL A 49 0.58 -1.56 -15.42
CA VAL A 49 -0.17 -0.55 -16.19
C VAL A 49 0.16 0.88 -15.77
N THR A 50 0.34 1.13 -14.47
CA THR A 50 0.59 2.48 -13.93
C THR A 50 2.04 2.91 -14.01
N MET A 51 2.99 1.97 -14.03
CA MET A 51 4.41 2.25 -14.03
C MET A 51 4.88 3.06 -15.26
N PRO A 52 4.44 2.77 -16.50
CA PRO A 52 4.72 3.63 -17.66
C PRO A 52 4.20 5.06 -17.48
N MET A 53 3.01 5.25 -16.89
CA MET A 53 2.48 6.60 -16.62
C MET A 53 3.35 7.37 -15.63
N LEU A 54 3.87 6.69 -14.60
CA LEU A 54 4.81 7.31 -13.66
C LEU A 54 6.11 7.73 -14.36
N LEU A 55 6.63 6.89 -15.26
CA LEU A 55 7.89 7.16 -15.97
C LEU A 55 7.79 8.32 -16.99
N ILE A 56 6.63 8.49 -17.64
CA ILE A 56 6.39 9.60 -18.57
C ILE A 56 6.45 10.97 -17.87
N GLY A 57 6.14 11.02 -16.57
CA GLY A 57 6.14 12.27 -15.79
C GLY A 57 7.52 12.76 -15.35
N PHE A 58 8.61 12.04 -15.64
CA PHE A 58 9.95 12.45 -15.25
C PHE A 58 10.54 13.46 -16.25
N PRO A 59 11.19 14.54 -15.78
CA PRO A 59 11.75 15.57 -16.65
C PRO A 59 13.10 15.12 -17.26
N LEU A 60 13.10 13.98 -17.94
CA LEU A 60 14.28 13.42 -18.63
C LEU A 60 14.69 14.24 -19.86
N ALA A 61 13.78 15.08 -20.38
CA ALA A 61 14.01 15.97 -21.52
C ALA A 61 14.26 17.43 -21.11
N SER A 62 14.55 17.72 -19.84
CA SER A 62 14.85 19.09 -19.40
C SER A 62 16.18 19.58 -20.00
N GLY A 63 16.27 20.89 -20.30
CA GLY A 63 17.53 21.51 -20.77
C GLY A 63 18.62 21.57 -19.69
N ASP A 64 18.27 21.45 -18.41
CA ASP A 64 19.24 21.42 -17.31
C ASP A 64 19.80 19.99 -17.09
N ARG A 65 21.11 19.84 -17.29
CA ARG A 65 21.83 18.57 -17.11
C ARG A 65 21.74 18.02 -15.69
N ASN A 66 21.72 18.88 -14.67
CA ASN A 66 21.61 18.44 -13.27
C ASN A 66 20.24 17.81 -13.00
N VAL A 67 19.17 18.44 -13.50
CA VAL A 67 17.80 17.92 -13.41
C VAL A 67 17.67 16.57 -14.11
N VAL A 68 18.27 16.41 -15.29
CA VAL A 68 18.27 15.12 -16.02
C VAL A 68 18.99 14.04 -15.22
N ILE A 69 20.18 14.33 -14.67
CA ILE A 69 20.97 13.36 -13.90
C ILE A 69 20.23 12.92 -12.64
N ILE A 70 19.68 13.86 -11.87
CA ILE A 70 18.93 13.54 -10.64
C ILE A 70 17.67 12.75 -10.99
N SER A 71 16.96 13.13 -12.04
CA SER A 71 15.76 12.42 -12.50
C SER A 71 16.07 10.99 -12.93
N ALA A 72 17.16 10.78 -13.69
CA ALA A 72 17.62 9.46 -14.09
C ALA A 72 17.97 8.58 -12.87
N PHE A 73 18.61 9.18 -11.85
CA PHE A 73 18.91 8.48 -10.60
C PHE A 73 17.65 8.08 -9.83
N VAL A 74 16.66 8.97 -9.73
CA VAL A 74 15.37 8.66 -9.09
C VAL A 74 14.63 7.55 -9.84
N VAL A 75 14.65 7.55 -11.18
CA VAL A 75 14.09 6.47 -12.01
C VAL A 75 14.81 5.15 -11.73
N ALA A 76 16.15 5.15 -11.70
CA ALA A 76 16.94 3.95 -11.44
C ALA A 76 16.65 3.38 -10.04
N LEU A 77 16.57 4.22 -9.01
CA LEU A 77 16.21 3.80 -7.66
C LEU A 77 14.77 3.25 -7.59
N THR A 78 13.84 3.91 -8.27
CA THR A 78 12.44 3.46 -8.36
C THR A 78 12.38 2.06 -8.95
N LEU A 79 13.05 1.82 -10.08
CA LEU A 79 13.15 0.50 -10.70
C LEU A 79 13.80 -0.54 -9.77
N GLY A 80 14.88 -0.15 -9.07
CA GLY A 80 15.57 -1.01 -8.11
C GLY A 80 14.66 -1.44 -6.95
N PHE A 81 13.92 -0.51 -6.35
CA PHE A 81 12.94 -0.81 -5.30
C PHE A 81 11.82 -1.70 -5.81
N ILE A 82 11.25 -1.37 -6.98
CA ILE A 82 10.24 -2.21 -7.63
C ILE A 82 10.73 -3.65 -7.77
N LEU A 83 11.92 -3.86 -8.35
CA LEU A 83 12.47 -5.20 -8.54
C LEU A 83 12.72 -5.91 -7.21
N TYR A 84 13.31 -5.22 -6.23
CA TYR A 84 13.60 -5.80 -4.91
C TYR A 84 12.32 -6.23 -4.18
N PHE A 85 11.37 -5.32 -4.00
CA PHE A 85 10.16 -5.60 -3.25
C PHE A 85 9.26 -6.60 -3.99
N TYR A 86 9.20 -6.52 -5.32
CA TYR A 86 8.45 -7.49 -6.10
C TYR A 86 9.06 -8.89 -6.06
N SER A 87 10.40 -9.02 -6.00
CA SER A 87 11.05 -10.32 -5.84
C SER A 87 10.66 -11.00 -4.51
N ARG A 88 10.51 -10.23 -3.43
CA ARG A 88 10.02 -10.72 -2.13
C ARG A 88 8.57 -11.17 -2.21
N PHE A 89 7.75 -10.39 -2.91
CA PHE A 89 6.35 -10.69 -3.13
C PHE A 89 6.14 -11.98 -3.93
N LEU A 90 6.92 -12.20 -4.99
CA LEU A 90 6.91 -13.43 -5.77
C LEU A 90 7.31 -14.65 -4.93
N LYS A 91 8.24 -14.48 -3.98
CA LYS A 91 8.61 -15.56 -3.05
C LYS A 91 7.41 -15.98 -2.19
N LEU A 92 6.66 -15.02 -1.65
CA LEU A 92 5.44 -15.31 -0.90
C LEU A 92 4.39 -15.98 -1.81
N TYR A 93 4.14 -15.43 -3.00
CA TYR A 93 3.18 -16.01 -3.95
C TYR A 93 3.50 -17.48 -4.26
N LYS A 94 4.78 -17.81 -4.50
CA LYS A 94 5.22 -19.21 -4.71
C LYS A 94 4.95 -20.10 -3.51
N ILE A 95 5.10 -19.59 -2.29
CA ILE A 95 4.79 -20.34 -1.06
C ILE A 95 3.28 -20.59 -0.97
N LEU A 96 2.45 -19.56 -1.22
CA LEU A 96 0.99 -19.70 -1.23
C LEU A 96 0.50 -20.69 -2.31
N CYS A 97 1.23 -20.81 -3.43
CA CYS A 97 0.91 -21.74 -4.51
C CYS A 97 1.36 -23.19 -4.27
N LYS A 98 2.29 -23.46 -3.34
CA LYS A 98 2.63 -24.83 -2.97
C LYS A 98 1.45 -25.46 -2.22
N SER A 99 0.83 -26.46 -2.83
CA SER A 99 -0.40 -27.14 -2.39
C SER A 99 -0.15 -28.17 -1.29
N GLY A 100 0.59 -27.81 -0.24
CA GLY A 100 0.93 -28.73 0.84
C GLY A 100 1.04 -27.98 2.15
N ILE A 101 -0.09 -27.62 2.74
CA ILE A 101 -0.18 -27.32 4.17
C ILE A 101 -0.55 -28.66 4.82
N ASN A 102 0.39 -29.60 4.84
CA ASN A 102 0.12 -30.95 5.33
C ASN A 102 0.63 -31.13 6.76
N THR A 103 1.53 -30.26 7.23
CA THR A 103 2.13 -30.34 8.56
C THR A 103 1.94 -29.04 9.35
N ASN A 104 1.97 -29.12 10.68
CA ASN A 104 1.96 -27.96 11.57
C ASN A 104 3.13 -26.99 11.26
N TYR A 105 4.29 -27.56 10.94
CA TYR A 105 5.46 -26.82 10.49
C TYR A 105 5.16 -25.94 9.26
N ASP A 106 4.40 -26.45 8.29
CA ASP A 106 4.00 -25.69 7.11
C ASP A 106 3.06 -24.53 7.46
N LEU A 107 2.12 -24.73 8.40
CA LEU A 107 1.26 -23.65 8.91
C LEU A 107 2.05 -22.57 9.63
N PHE A 108 2.99 -22.96 10.49
CA PHE A 108 3.78 -22.02 11.26
C PHE A 108 4.73 -21.21 10.36
N ASN A 109 5.37 -21.88 9.40
CA ASN A 109 6.18 -21.22 8.38
C ASN A 109 5.32 -20.26 7.54
N LEU A 110 4.11 -20.67 7.12
CA LEU A 110 3.17 -19.81 6.40
C LEU A 110 2.81 -18.56 7.21
N LYS A 111 2.43 -18.72 8.50
CA LYS A 111 2.13 -17.61 9.42
C LYS A 111 3.30 -16.63 9.49
N THR A 112 4.51 -17.14 9.70
CA THR A 112 5.73 -16.32 9.79
C THR A 112 6.01 -15.57 8.49
N GLN A 113 5.91 -16.24 7.34
CA GLN A 113 6.13 -15.62 6.03
C GLN A 113 5.10 -14.53 5.72
N LEU A 114 3.82 -14.73 6.11
CA LEU A 114 2.77 -13.73 5.92
C LEU A 114 3.02 -12.48 6.76
N LEU A 115 3.41 -12.63 8.03
CA LEU A 115 3.74 -11.50 8.90
C LEU A 115 4.96 -10.71 8.39
N ILE A 116 6.02 -11.41 8.01
CA ILE A 116 7.21 -10.77 7.40
C ILE A 116 6.83 -10.02 6.14
N SER A 117 6.00 -10.62 5.29
CA SER A 117 5.60 -10.01 4.02
C SER A 117 4.71 -8.79 4.21
N LYS A 118 3.85 -8.77 5.24
CA LYS A 118 3.09 -7.58 5.63
C LYS A 118 4.01 -6.40 5.94
N GLU A 119 5.08 -6.63 6.72
CA GLU A 119 6.06 -5.58 7.06
C GLU A 119 6.90 -5.14 5.85
N ILE A 120 7.30 -6.08 4.98
CA ILE A 120 7.98 -5.77 3.71
C ILE A 120 7.08 -4.89 2.84
N TYR A 121 5.79 -5.18 2.79
CA TYR A 121 4.82 -4.42 2.03
C TYR A 121 4.66 -2.99 2.58
N ILE A 122 4.59 -2.81 3.91
CA ILE A 122 4.62 -1.47 4.52
C ILE A 122 5.92 -0.73 4.16
N SER A 123 7.06 -1.41 4.23
CA SER A 123 8.39 -0.86 3.91
C SER A 123 8.51 -0.41 2.45
N TYR A 124 7.88 -1.12 1.51
CA TYR A 124 7.80 -0.73 0.10
C TYR A 124 7.20 0.66 -0.06
N TYR A 125 6.05 0.93 0.57
CA TYR A 125 5.40 2.24 0.49
C TYR A 125 6.22 3.35 1.17
N ILE A 126 6.81 3.08 2.33
CA ILE A 126 7.63 4.07 3.05
C ILE A 126 8.86 4.47 2.21
N SER A 127 9.41 3.54 1.45
CA SER A 127 10.59 3.75 0.59
C SER A 127 10.32 4.73 -0.57
N TYR A 128 9.05 4.97 -0.95
CA TYR A 128 8.69 5.99 -1.95
C TYR A 128 8.65 7.42 -1.39
N ILE A 129 8.57 7.60 -0.07
CA ILE A 129 8.46 8.94 0.53
C ILE A 129 9.66 9.83 0.15
N PRO A 130 10.93 9.38 0.29
CA PRO A 130 12.09 10.18 -0.12
C PRO A 130 12.12 10.44 -1.64
N LEU A 131 11.67 9.48 -2.45
CA LEU A 131 11.62 9.63 -3.91
C LEU A 131 10.58 10.67 -4.34
N ALA A 132 9.39 10.64 -3.73
CA ALA A 132 8.34 11.62 -3.96
C ALA A 132 8.77 13.02 -3.54
N PHE A 133 9.50 13.15 -2.42
CA PHE A 133 10.08 14.40 -1.98
C PHE A 133 11.06 14.97 -3.02
N LEU A 134 12.03 14.17 -3.47
CA LEU A 134 13.00 14.57 -4.49
C LEU A 134 12.32 14.98 -5.81
N LEU A 135 11.35 14.20 -6.28
CA LEU A 135 10.61 14.51 -7.51
C LEU A 135 9.85 15.84 -7.39
N SER A 136 9.27 16.11 -6.21
CA SER A 136 8.56 17.35 -5.95
C SER A 136 9.50 18.56 -5.96
N LEU A 137 10.71 18.42 -5.40
CA LEU A 137 11.75 19.45 -5.45
C LEU A 137 12.23 19.76 -6.87
N ILE A 138 12.39 18.72 -7.69
CA ILE A 138 12.76 18.87 -9.11
C ILE A 138 11.70 19.65 -9.87
N LYS A 139 10.41 19.36 -9.66
CA LYS A 139 9.31 20.04 -10.36
C LYS A 139 9.22 21.54 -10.06
N ILE A 140 9.60 21.95 -8.85
CA ILE A 140 9.67 23.37 -8.48
C ILE A 140 11.03 24.01 -8.84
N ASN A 141 11.90 23.27 -9.54
CA ASN A 141 13.25 23.66 -9.95
C ASN A 141 14.07 24.34 -8.84
N PHE A 142 13.85 23.91 -7.58
CA PHE A 142 14.46 24.50 -6.39
C PHE A 142 14.29 26.03 -6.22
N HIS A 143 13.39 26.69 -6.96
CA HIS A 143 13.15 28.14 -6.83
C HIS A 143 12.32 28.43 -5.58
N PHE A 144 12.99 28.48 -4.44
CA PHE A 144 12.45 28.98 -3.17
C PHE A 144 12.55 30.52 -3.04
N GLU A 145 12.69 31.22 -4.17
CA GLU A 145 13.00 32.66 -4.22
C GLU A 145 11.95 33.53 -3.52
N VAL A 146 10.71 33.04 -3.41
CA VAL A 146 9.67 33.68 -2.62
C VAL A 146 9.54 32.96 -1.27
N LYS A 147 9.74 33.70 -0.17
CA LYS A 147 9.68 33.19 1.22
C LYS A 147 8.43 32.33 1.52
N TYR A 148 7.32 32.62 0.85
CA TYR A 148 6.05 31.90 0.98
C TYR A 148 6.03 30.54 0.26
N ASN A 149 6.81 30.35 -0.81
CA ASN A 149 6.79 29.13 -1.62
C ASN A 149 7.29 27.91 -0.83
N LEU A 150 8.32 28.11 0.01
CA LEU A 150 8.85 27.02 0.85
C LEU A 150 7.86 26.60 1.93
N ALA A 151 7.17 27.55 2.57
CA ALA A 151 6.17 27.27 3.60
C ALA A 151 4.93 26.58 3.01
N ILE A 152 4.42 27.07 1.88
CA ILE A 152 3.29 26.47 1.16
C ILE A 152 3.64 25.05 0.70
N PHE A 153 4.84 24.86 0.14
CA PHE A 153 5.35 23.55 -0.25
C PHE A 153 5.46 22.61 0.96
N GLY A 154 6.08 23.03 2.06
CA GLY A 154 6.25 22.20 3.25
C GLY A 154 4.93 21.76 3.87
N ILE A 155 3.98 22.69 4.04
CA ILE A 155 2.66 22.40 4.60
C ILE A 155 1.87 21.47 3.67
N SER A 156 1.81 21.76 2.37
CA SER A 156 1.10 20.92 1.41
C SER A 156 1.72 19.52 1.29
N PHE A 157 3.05 19.41 1.37
CA PHE A 157 3.76 18.14 1.37
C PHE A 157 3.43 17.32 2.63
N ILE A 158 3.43 17.92 3.82
CA ILE A 158 3.06 17.24 5.07
C ILE A 158 1.61 16.75 5.04
N ILE A 159 0.67 17.60 4.59
CA ILE A 159 -0.74 17.22 4.45
C ILE A 159 -0.89 16.04 3.49
N THR A 160 -0.16 16.08 2.36
CA THR A 160 -0.14 14.98 1.38
C THR A 160 0.40 13.70 2.00
N LEU A 161 1.49 13.76 2.75
CA LEU A 161 2.05 12.58 3.44
C LEU A 161 1.08 11.99 4.46
N LEU A 162 0.40 12.81 5.26
CA LEU A 162 -0.60 12.34 6.23
C LEU A 162 -1.78 11.65 5.54
N LEU A 163 -2.29 12.25 4.45
CA LEU A 163 -3.37 11.68 3.66
C LEU A 163 -2.97 10.34 3.05
N VAL A 164 -1.80 10.29 2.41
CA VAL A 164 -1.25 9.08 1.78
C VAL A 164 -1.01 7.99 2.82
N TRP A 165 -0.49 8.33 4.00
CA TRP A 165 -0.29 7.38 5.10
C TRP A 165 -1.61 6.73 5.55
N PHE A 166 -2.67 7.53 5.73
CA PHE A 166 -3.98 7.02 6.10
C PHE A 166 -4.56 6.08 5.03
N ILE A 167 -4.45 6.47 3.76
CA ILE A 167 -4.93 5.69 2.60
C ILE A 167 -4.16 4.38 2.48
N ILE A 168 -2.83 4.40 2.57
CA ILE A 168 -1.99 3.19 2.50
C ILE A 168 -2.33 2.25 3.66
N LYS A 169 -2.46 2.78 4.88
CA LYS A 169 -2.84 1.97 6.04
C LYS A 169 -4.20 1.30 5.84
N TYR A 170 -5.17 2.04 5.31
CA TYR A 170 -6.48 1.51 4.94
C TYR A 170 -6.35 0.41 3.88
N TRP A 171 -5.62 0.69 2.79
CA TRP A 171 -5.40 -0.25 1.68
C TRP A 171 -4.75 -1.56 2.14
N ILE A 172 -3.66 -1.48 2.90
CA ILE A 172 -2.93 -2.63 3.45
C ILE A 172 -3.84 -3.50 4.31
N TYR A 173 -4.64 -2.88 5.17
CA TYR A 173 -5.55 -3.61 6.04
C TYR A 173 -6.57 -4.43 5.24
N TYR A 174 -7.22 -3.84 4.24
CA TYR A 174 -8.27 -4.54 3.48
C TYR A 174 -7.74 -5.50 2.42
N MET A 175 -6.62 -5.19 1.77
CA MET A 175 -6.05 -6.04 0.72
C MET A 175 -5.29 -7.24 1.27
N TYR A 176 -4.65 -7.08 2.44
CA TYR A 176 -3.78 -8.10 3.01
C TYR A 176 -4.05 -8.37 4.49
N GLY A 177 -4.06 -7.32 5.33
CA GLY A 177 -4.09 -7.44 6.79
C GLY A 177 -5.22 -8.33 7.30
N ARG A 178 -6.45 -8.12 6.82
CA ARG A 178 -7.63 -8.89 7.20
C ARG A 178 -7.50 -10.38 6.85
N TYR A 179 -7.06 -10.68 5.63
CA TYR A 179 -6.91 -12.06 5.16
C TYR A 179 -5.73 -12.77 5.85
N ILE A 180 -4.65 -12.04 6.13
CA ILE A 180 -3.53 -12.55 6.93
C ILE A 180 -4.01 -12.86 8.34
N GLU A 181 -4.77 -11.97 8.99
CA GLU A 181 -5.35 -12.20 10.31
C GLU A 181 -6.31 -13.41 10.31
N ASP A 182 -7.12 -13.56 9.27
CA ASP A 182 -7.97 -14.74 9.10
C ASP A 182 -7.15 -16.04 8.97
N VAL A 183 -6.07 -16.05 8.18
CA VAL A 183 -5.17 -17.22 8.07
C VAL A 183 -4.45 -17.49 9.39
N VAL A 184 -3.92 -16.47 10.05
CA VAL A 184 -3.22 -16.60 11.35
C VAL A 184 -4.16 -17.16 12.41
N ARG A 185 -5.41 -16.70 12.45
CA ARG A 185 -6.43 -17.18 13.39
C ARG A 185 -6.80 -18.64 13.12
N LEU A 186 -6.94 -19.03 11.85
CA LEU A 186 -7.18 -20.43 11.47
C LEU A 186 -5.99 -21.33 11.85
N VAL A 187 -4.75 -20.84 11.69
CA VAL A 187 -3.53 -21.54 12.15
C VAL A 187 -3.55 -21.71 13.67
N ASP A 188 -3.88 -20.66 14.41
CA ASP A 188 -3.88 -20.67 15.88
C ASP A 188 -4.99 -21.58 16.44
N GLU A 189 -6.17 -21.59 15.81
CA GLU A 189 -7.26 -22.52 16.13
C GLU A 189 -6.86 -23.99 15.89
N LEU A 190 -6.18 -24.28 14.77
CA LEU A 190 -5.68 -25.62 14.47
C LEU A 190 -4.63 -26.12 15.49
N ASN A 191 -3.90 -25.20 16.08
CA ASN A 191 -2.89 -25.46 17.11
C ASN A 191 -3.45 -25.46 18.54
N GLY A 192 -4.76 -25.31 18.70
CA GLY A 192 -5.43 -25.33 20.00
C GLY A 192 -5.12 -24.14 20.89
N LEU A 193 -4.73 -22.99 20.32
CA LEU A 193 -4.49 -21.75 21.05
C LEU A 193 -5.81 -21.01 21.32
N GLU A 194 -5.87 -20.29 22.45
CA GLU A 194 -7.03 -19.45 22.78
C GLU A 194 -7.25 -18.37 21.73
N ILE A 195 -8.45 -18.34 21.17
CA ILE A 195 -8.82 -17.46 20.06
C ILE A 195 -9.31 -16.14 20.64
N GLN A 196 -8.66 -15.03 20.29
CA GLN A 196 -9.26 -13.72 20.57
C GLN A 196 -10.52 -13.51 19.72
N PRO A 197 -11.62 -13.01 20.32
CA PRO A 197 -12.89 -12.87 19.61
C PRO A 197 -12.73 -12.01 18.36
N LYS A 198 -13.25 -12.49 17.23
CA LYS A 198 -13.23 -11.76 15.96
C LYS A 198 -13.97 -10.44 16.17
N ASN A 199 -13.27 -9.32 16.07
CA ASN A 199 -13.88 -8.01 16.10
C ASN A 199 -14.68 -7.84 14.79
N THR A 200 -15.96 -8.17 14.81
CA THR A 200 -16.88 -8.03 13.69
C THR A 200 -17.27 -6.55 13.57
N GLY A 201 -16.29 -5.72 13.22
CA GLY A 201 -16.53 -4.32 12.88
C GLY A 201 -17.56 -4.21 11.75
N LYS A 202 -18.35 -3.13 11.75
CA LYS A 202 -19.31 -2.84 10.68
C LYS A 202 -18.60 -2.92 9.32
N ASN A 203 -19.19 -3.68 8.38
CA ASN A 203 -18.64 -3.83 7.03
C ASN A 203 -18.28 -2.47 6.44
N SER A 204 -17.01 -2.30 6.11
CA SER A 204 -16.48 -1.05 5.55
C SER A 204 -17.07 -0.79 4.16
N TRP A 205 -16.92 0.44 3.66
CA TRP A 205 -17.35 0.79 2.31
C TRP A 205 -16.68 -0.10 1.24
N PHE A 206 -15.40 -0.42 1.43
CA PHE A 206 -14.68 -1.37 0.56
C PHE A 206 -15.30 -2.77 0.61
N GLU A 207 -15.65 -3.27 1.79
CA GLU A 207 -16.20 -4.62 1.95
C GLU A 207 -17.61 -4.75 1.38
N ARG A 208 -18.45 -3.72 1.55
CA ARG A 208 -19.81 -3.68 0.99
C ARG A 208 -19.77 -3.72 -0.52
N SER A 209 -18.91 -2.89 -1.12
CA SER A 209 -18.74 -2.85 -2.58
C SER A 209 -18.11 -4.14 -3.09
N GLN A 210 -17.09 -4.67 -2.41
CA GLN A 210 -16.49 -5.96 -2.74
C GLN A 210 -17.52 -7.10 -2.73
N SER A 211 -18.34 -7.20 -1.70
CA SER A 211 -19.41 -8.21 -1.62
C SER A 211 -20.43 -8.06 -2.74
N PHE A 212 -20.81 -6.82 -3.08
CA PHE A 212 -21.71 -6.54 -4.20
C PHE A 212 -21.12 -7.01 -5.54
N PHE A 213 -19.88 -6.66 -5.85
CA PHE A 213 -19.24 -7.05 -7.10
C PHE A 213 -18.96 -8.55 -7.16
N MET A 214 -18.56 -9.17 -6.05
CA MET A 214 -18.36 -10.61 -5.97
C MET A 214 -19.66 -11.39 -6.17
N ASN A 215 -20.77 -10.93 -5.59
CA ASN A 215 -22.08 -11.58 -5.81
C ASN A 215 -22.54 -11.51 -7.27
N LYS A 216 -22.16 -10.45 -8.00
CA LYS A 216 -22.57 -10.24 -9.39
C LYS A 216 -21.64 -10.86 -10.43
N PHE A 217 -20.34 -10.87 -10.17
CA PHE A 217 -19.31 -11.24 -11.16
C PHE A 217 -18.28 -12.27 -10.66
N GLY A 218 -18.49 -12.85 -9.47
CA GLY A 218 -17.57 -13.81 -8.85
C GLY A 218 -16.20 -13.20 -8.57
N PHE A 219 -15.13 -13.97 -8.77
CA PHE A 219 -13.75 -13.52 -8.55
C PHE A 219 -13.34 -12.31 -9.40
N LYS A 220 -13.86 -12.20 -10.63
CA LYS A 220 -13.63 -11.03 -11.50
C LYS A 220 -14.23 -9.74 -10.90
N GLY A 221 -15.28 -9.88 -10.08
CA GLY A 221 -15.89 -8.78 -9.35
C GLY A 221 -14.95 -8.18 -8.30
N ASN A 222 -14.14 -9.00 -7.62
CA ASN A 222 -13.14 -8.49 -6.68
C ASN A 222 -12.09 -7.63 -7.41
N ILE A 223 -11.58 -8.12 -8.54
CA ILE A 223 -10.62 -7.38 -9.38
C ILE A 223 -11.21 -6.03 -9.79
N LEU A 224 -12.45 -6.02 -10.29
CA LEU A 224 -13.14 -4.79 -10.69
C LEU A 224 -13.30 -3.82 -9.51
N ASN A 225 -13.71 -4.32 -8.34
CA ASN A 225 -13.84 -3.50 -7.14
C ASN A 225 -12.52 -2.83 -6.76
N THR A 226 -11.43 -3.60 -6.74
CA THR A 226 -10.09 -3.09 -6.43
C THR A 226 -9.65 -2.01 -7.41
N VAL A 227 -9.85 -2.21 -8.71
CA VAL A 227 -9.52 -1.20 -9.75
C VAL A 227 -10.36 0.07 -9.56
N VAL A 228 -11.67 -0.06 -9.33
CA VAL A 228 -12.57 1.09 -9.12
C VAL A 228 -12.15 1.87 -7.87
N TRP A 229 -11.83 1.19 -6.77
CA TRP A 229 -11.34 1.84 -5.56
C TRP A 229 -10.00 2.54 -5.76
N PHE A 230 -9.06 1.90 -6.46
CA PHE A 230 -7.77 2.50 -6.78
C PHE A 230 -7.93 3.82 -7.54
N VAL A 231 -8.76 3.82 -8.60
CA VAL A 231 -9.05 5.03 -9.40
C VAL A 231 -9.81 6.08 -8.58
N SER A 232 -10.81 5.66 -7.79
CA SER A 232 -11.62 6.56 -6.97
C SER A 232 -10.80 7.26 -5.89
N VAL A 233 -9.88 6.53 -5.24
CA VAL A 233 -8.95 7.08 -4.26
C VAL A 233 -8.01 8.08 -4.91
N TYR A 234 -7.51 7.78 -6.10
CA TYR A 234 -6.65 8.71 -6.84
C TYR A 234 -7.36 10.03 -7.17
N ILE A 235 -8.60 9.95 -7.68
CA ILE A 235 -9.45 11.13 -7.94
C ILE A 235 -9.74 11.89 -6.64
N PHE A 236 -10.05 11.17 -5.56
CA PHE A 236 -10.30 11.77 -4.25
C PHE A 236 -9.09 12.54 -3.73
N ILE A 237 -7.88 11.98 -3.83
CA ILE A 237 -6.63 12.68 -3.44
C ILE A 237 -6.49 13.97 -4.23
N ILE A 238 -6.66 13.95 -5.54
CA ILE A 238 -6.54 15.14 -6.40
C ILE A 238 -7.54 16.21 -5.95
N ILE A 239 -8.83 15.86 -5.87
CA ILE A 239 -9.89 16.80 -5.49
C ILE A 239 -9.64 17.36 -4.08
N PHE A 240 -9.29 16.50 -3.13
CA PHE A 240 -9.00 16.90 -1.76
C PHE A 240 -7.83 17.88 -1.69
N LEU A 241 -6.71 17.57 -2.34
CA LEU A 241 -5.54 18.45 -2.36
C LEU A 241 -5.83 19.78 -3.06
N THR A 242 -6.57 19.78 -4.17
CA THR A 242 -7.00 21.01 -4.85
C THR A 242 -7.88 21.87 -3.95
N LEU A 243 -8.84 21.28 -3.24
CA LEU A 243 -9.70 22.01 -2.29
C LEU A 243 -8.90 22.57 -1.12
N VAL A 244 -7.99 21.79 -0.55
CA VAL A 244 -7.12 22.23 0.55
C VAL A 244 -6.26 23.40 0.11
N LEU A 245 -5.61 23.31 -1.05
CA LEU A 245 -4.81 24.41 -1.61
C LEU A 245 -5.66 25.67 -1.85
N PHE A 246 -6.87 25.51 -2.41
CA PHE A 246 -7.78 26.63 -2.62
C PHE A 246 -8.17 27.32 -1.30
N ILE A 247 -8.46 26.54 -0.25
CA ILE A 247 -8.76 27.07 1.09
C ILE A 247 -7.56 27.81 1.66
N PHE A 248 -6.35 27.26 1.53
CA PHE A 248 -5.12 27.92 2.00
C PHE A 248 -4.87 29.25 1.28
N ILE A 249 -5.07 29.30 -0.05
CA ILE A 249 -4.94 30.54 -0.82
C ILE A 249 -6.00 31.54 -0.38
N PHE A 250 -7.26 31.12 -0.26
CA PHE A 250 -8.36 32.00 0.14
C PHE A 250 -8.15 32.61 1.55
N ILE A 251 -7.74 31.80 2.52
CA ILE A 251 -7.43 32.26 3.88
C ILE A 251 -6.19 33.16 3.86
N GLY A 252 -5.16 32.80 3.10
CA GLY A 252 -3.92 33.58 2.99
C GLY A 252 -4.16 34.97 2.41
N VAL A 253 -5.03 35.09 1.41
CA VAL A 253 -5.47 36.38 0.85
C VAL A 253 -6.29 37.17 1.87
N LYS A 254 -7.25 36.52 2.55
CA LYS A 254 -8.14 37.20 3.51
C LYS A 254 -7.40 37.76 4.73
N LEU A 255 -6.28 37.14 5.11
CA LEU A 255 -5.44 37.54 6.24
C LEU A 255 -4.23 38.40 5.83
N ASP A 256 -4.19 38.90 4.59
CA ASP A 256 -3.08 39.68 4.00
C ASP A 256 -1.70 38.99 4.08
N PHE A 257 -1.67 37.66 4.22
CA PHE A 257 -0.44 36.86 4.16
C PHE A 257 0.01 36.59 2.72
N ILE A 258 -0.91 36.68 1.74
CA ILE A 258 -0.66 36.45 0.32
C ILE A 258 -1.19 37.63 -0.48
N ASP A 259 -0.32 38.34 -1.19
CA ASP A 259 -0.71 39.41 -2.11
C ASP A 259 -1.26 38.81 -3.41
N LEU A 260 -2.53 39.14 -3.71
CA LEU A 260 -3.23 38.72 -4.93
C LEU A 260 -2.49 39.12 -6.20
N ASN A 261 -1.84 40.29 -6.23
CA ASN A 261 -1.13 40.77 -7.41
C ASN A 261 0.13 39.94 -7.69
N ILE A 262 0.80 39.47 -6.64
CA ILE A 262 1.98 38.59 -6.75
C ILE A 262 1.55 37.21 -7.23
N LEU A 263 0.44 36.68 -6.70
CA LEU A 263 -0.11 35.39 -7.12
C LEU A 263 -0.54 35.40 -8.59
N GLN A 264 -1.24 36.45 -9.02
CA GLN A 264 -1.71 36.60 -10.40
C GLN A 264 -0.53 36.71 -11.37
N LYS A 265 0.50 37.49 -11.01
CA LYS A 265 1.73 37.63 -11.80
C LYS A 265 2.53 36.32 -11.90
N ALA A 266 2.53 35.49 -10.86
CA ALA A 266 3.14 34.16 -10.89
C ALA A 266 2.34 33.17 -11.76
N LEU A 267 1.01 33.27 -11.75
CA LEU A 267 0.13 32.45 -12.60
C LEU A 267 0.30 32.79 -14.08
N ASP A 268 0.39 34.08 -14.41
CA ASP A 268 0.59 34.58 -15.78
C ASP A 268 1.97 34.25 -16.34
N GLN A 269 2.97 33.98 -15.49
CA GLN A 269 4.30 33.50 -15.91
C GLN A 269 4.35 31.98 -16.19
N LEU A 270 3.35 31.23 -15.75
CA LEU A 270 3.25 29.77 -15.91
C LEU A 270 2.45 29.35 -17.16
N ASN A 271 1.68 30.26 -17.76
CA ASN A 271 0.98 30.10 -19.05
C ASN A 271 1.80 30.65 -20.22
#